data_AF-A0A3Q2QCE6-F1
#
_entry.id   AF-A0A3Q2QCE6-F1
#
_cell.length_a   1.000
_cell.length_b   1.000
_cell.length_c   1.000
_cell.angle_alpha   90.00
_cell.angle_beta   90.00
_cell.angle_gamma   90.00
#
_symmetry.space_group_name_H-M   'P 1'
#
loop_
_entity.id
_entity.type
_entity.pdbx_description
1 polymer ?
#
loop_
_entity_poly.entity_id
_entity_poly.type
_entity_poly.pdbx_seq_one_letter_code
_entity_poly.pdbx_strand_id
1 'polypeptide(L)'
;MEVEGPLAVVQLLETSLLCLVNYASLVCSNAARFRLAAGHHRKLLEMGLRRAQGPDGGLTASRYTYIGGFDLTSNVQAGFLFGIPVVGTMAHSYVTSFSSLEELLASNSRGIMFPLCLTWLISVNCLYIYFSSGLLNFCAVALVLCELGYQPVGVRLDSGDLCKQSTAVRRVFGLCSEQ
;
A
#
# COMPACT_ATOMS: atom_id res chain seq x y z
N MET A 1 8.26 -18.46 -27.15
CA MET A 1 7.37 -17.76 -28.10
C MET A 1 8.03 -17.88 -29.45
N GLU A 2 7.27 -18.34 -30.44
CA GLU A 2 7.74 -18.46 -31.82
C GLU A 2 6.85 -17.57 -32.69
N VAL A 3 7.46 -16.82 -33.61
CA VAL A 3 6.76 -15.89 -34.51
C VAL A 3 7.25 -16.19 -35.91
N GLU A 4 6.33 -16.57 -36.80
CA GLU A 4 6.63 -16.91 -38.18
C GLU A 4 5.92 -15.92 -39.12
N GLY A 5 6.60 -15.53 -40.19
CA GLY A 5 6.06 -14.59 -41.17
C GLY A 5 7.12 -13.96 -42.07
N PRO A 6 6.75 -12.94 -42.87
CA PRO A 6 7.69 -12.23 -43.71
C PRO A 6 8.81 -11.58 -42.89
N LEU A 7 10.07 -11.77 -43.31
CA LEU A 7 11.27 -11.35 -42.57
C LEU A 7 11.20 -9.90 -42.06
N ALA A 8 10.78 -8.96 -42.91
CA ALA A 8 10.70 -7.55 -42.56
C ALA A 8 9.71 -7.28 -41.41
N VAL A 9 8.60 -8.02 -41.35
CA VAL A 9 7.56 -7.83 -40.33
C VAL A 9 8.02 -8.43 -39.01
N VAL A 10 8.53 -9.66 -39.01
CA VAL A 10 8.98 -10.33 -37.78
C VAL A 10 10.16 -9.62 -37.13
N GLN A 11 11.08 -9.07 -37.93
CA GLN A 11 12.23 -8.29 -37.45
C GLN A 11 11.80 -6.99 -36.74
N LEU A 12 10.73 -6.33 -37.22
CA LEU A 12 10.20 -5.13 -36.58
C LEU A 12 9.55 -5.42 -35.22
N LEU A 13 9.00 -6.63 -35.03
CA LEU A 13 8.33 -7.02 -33.80
C LEU A 13 9.29 -7.38 -32.66
N GLU A 14 10.55 -7.74 -32.98
CA GLU A 14 11.53 -8.24 -32.01
C GLU A 14 11.67 -7.30 -30.80
N THR A 15 11.96 -6.03 -31.02
CA THR A 15 12.19 -5.05 -29.95
C THR A 15 10.97 -4.87 -29.06
N SER A 16 9.78 -4.76 -29.65
CA SER A 16 8.53 -4.56 -28.91
C SER A 16 8.19 -5.79 -28.07
N LEU A 17 8.32 -6.99 -28.63
CA LEU A 17 8.03 -8.23 -27.93
C LEU A 17 9.04 -8.48 -26.81
N LEU A 18 10.33 -8.23 -27.04
CA LEU A 18 11.35 -8.30 -25.99
C LEU A 18 11.04 -7.34 -24.83
N CYS A 19 10.67 -6.10 -25.13
CA CYS A 19 10.34 -5.12 -24.09
C CYS A 19 9.15 -5.58 -23.23
N LEU A 20 8.05 -5.98 -23.88
CA LEU A 20 6.83 -6.39 -23.18
C LEU A 20 7.03 -7.67 -22.37
N VAL A 21 7.65 -8.70 -22.95
CA VAL A 21 7.80 -10.01 -22.31
C VAL A 21 8.84 -9.96 -21.19
N ASN A 22 9.97 -9.28 -21.39
CA ASN A 22 11.03 -9.24 -20.38
C ASN A 22 10.57 -8.51 -19.12
N TYR A 23 9.94 -7.34 -19.27
CA TYR A 23 9.49 -6.57 -18.11
C TYR A 23 8.39 -7.30 -17.32
N ALA A 24 7.37 -7.82 -18.03
CA ALA A 24 6.31 -8.61 -17.43
C ALA A 24 6.84 -9.83 -16.66
N SER A 25 7.73 -10.60 -17.29
CA SER A 25 8.28 -11.82 -16.70
C SER A 25 9.18 -11.53 -15.50
N LEU A 26 9.98 -10.47 -15.57
CA LEU A 26 10.85 -10.04 -14.48
C LEU A 26 10.02 -9.66 -13.24
N VAL A 27 9.00 -8.82 -13.42
CA VAL A 27 8.14 -8.38 -12.32
C VAL A 27 7.38 -9.55 -11.73
N CYS A 28 6.77 -10.40 -12.57
CA CYS A 28 6.03 -11.57 -12.13
C CYS A 28 6.92 -12.54 -11.32
N SER A 29 8.12 -12.83 -11.81
CA SER A 29 9.05 -13.75 -11.13
C SER A 29 9.56 -13.17 -9.80
N ASN A 30 9.80 -11.86 -9.75
CA ASN A 30 10.20 -11.22 -8.49
C ASN A 30 9.05 -11.22 -7.46
N ALA A 31 7.83 -10.96 -7.90
CA ALA A 31 6.65 -11.06 -7.05
C ALA A 31 6.45 -12.48 -6.50
N ALA A 32 6.68 -13.51 -7.34
CA ALA A 32 6.64 -14.91 -6.89
C ALA A 32 7.70 -15.21 -5.81
N ARG A 33 8.91 -14.66 -5.94
CA ARG A 33 9.96 -14.79 -4.91
C ARG A 33 9.56 -14.17 -3.58
N PHE A 34 8.93 -12.99 -3.61
CA PHE A 34 8.40 -12.37 -2.39
C PHE A 34 7.26 -13.17 -1.78
N ARG A 35 6.36 -13.73 -2.60
CA ARG A 35 5.31 -14.64 -2.12
C ARG A 35 5.90 -15.87 -1.44
N LEU A 36 6.92 -16.49 -2.02
CA LEU A 36 7.63 -17.62 -1.41
C LEU A 36 8.26 -17.24 -0.06
N ALA A 37 8.88 -16.06 0.03
CA ALA A 37 9.50 -15.59 1.28
C ALA A 37 8.47 -15.23 2.37
N ALA A 38 7.33 -14.65 2.00
CA ALA A 38 6.30 -14.21 2.94
C ALA A 38 5.34 -15.33 3.38
N GLY A 39 5.19 -16.38 2.56
CA GLY A 39 4.24 -17.47 2.74
C GLY A 39 2.81 -17.14 2.30
N HIS A 40 1.93 -18.15 2.30
CA HIS A 40 0.56 -18.04 1.76
C HIS A 40 -0.43 -17.30 2.68
N HIS A 41 -0.13 -17.19 3.97
CA HIS A 41 -1.07 -16.63 4.96
C HIS A 41 -0.96 -15.11 5.11
N ARG A 42 0.09 -14.49 4.56
CA ARG A 42 0.32 -13.04 4.68
C ARG A 42 -0.25 -12.33 3.45
N LYS A 43 -0.96 -11.23 3.67
CA LYS A 43 -1.41 -10.38 2.58
C LYS A 43 -0.24 -9.55 2.05
N LEU A 44 0.00 -9.60 0.76
CA LEU A 44 1.02 -8.83 0.05
C LEU A 44 0.37 -7.72 -0.77
N LEU A 45 0.93 -6.51 -0.67
CA LEU A 45 0.39 -5.30 -1.26
C LEU A 45 1.46 -4.61 -2.12
N GLU A 46 1.10 -4.29 -3.36
CA GLU A 46 1.97 -3.62 -4.33
C GLU A 46 1.79 -2.09 -4.24
N MET A 47 2.87 -1.38 -3.92
CA MET A 47 2.93 0.08 -3.66
C MET A 47 4.06 0.78 -4.44
N GLY A 48 4.52 0.16 -5.53
CA GLY A 48 5.66 0.57 -6.36
C GLY A 48 5.33 1.60 -7.43
N LEU A 49 4.05 1.92 -7.66
CA LEU A 49 3.58 2.83 -8.72
C LEU A 49 4.40 4.12 -8.84
N ARG A 50 4.73 4.76 -7.72
CA ARG A 50 5.45 6.05 -7.69
C ARG A 50 6.91 5.99 -8.20
N ARG A 51 7.46 4.80 -8.42
CA ARG A 51 8.82 4.55 -8.94
C ARG A 51 8.81 3.69 -10.20
N ALA A 52 7.63 3.37 -10.71
CA ALA A 52 7.50 2.58 -11.92
C ALA A 52 7.94 3.42 -13.13
N GLN A 53 8.52 2.74 -14.12
CA GLN A 53 9.19 3.40 -15.24
C GLN A 53 8.20 3.69 -16.37
N GLY A 54 8.14 4.95 -16.80
CA GLY A 54 7.31 5.37 -17.92
C GLY A 54 5.80 5.33 -17.64
N PRO A 55 4.98 5.64 -18.66
CA PRO A 55 3.53 5.75 -18.51
C PRO A 55 2.84 4.40 -18.25
N ASP A 56 3.29 3.33 -18.90
CA ASP A 56 2.68 2.00 -18.78
C ASP A 56 3.31 1.12 -17.69
N GLY A 57 4.54 1.43 -17.26
CA GLY A 57 5.28 0.58 -16.32
C GLY A 57 4.55 0.40 -14.99
N GLY A 58 3.82 1.41 -14.52
CA GLY A 58 3.00 1.30 -13.32
C GLY A 58 1.84 0.31 -13.47
N LEU A 59 1.13 0.36 -14.58
CA LEU A 59 -0.01 -0.50 -14.87
C LEU A 59 0.44 -1.96 -15.07
N THR A 60 1.47 -2.13 -15.89
CA THR A 60 2.08 -3.43 -16.17
C THR A 60 2.68 -4.04 -14.90
N ALA A 61 3.40 -3.27 -14.08
CA ALA A 61 3.94 -3.77 -12.82
C ALA A 61 2.85 -4.27 -11.87
N SER A 62 1.79 -3.48 -11.65
CA SER A 62 0.70 -3.86 -10.75
C SER A 62 0.02 -5.15 -11.22
N ARG A 63 -0.22 -5.28 -12.54
CA ARG A 63 -0.82 -6.49 -13.13
C ARG A 63 0.03 -7.73 -12.92
N TYR A 64 1.30 -7.69 -13.30
CA TYR A 64 2.16 -8.89 -13.24
C TYR A 64 2.61 -9.21 -11.81
N THR A 65 2.64 -8.22 -10.91
CA THR A 65 2.86 -8.46 -9.48
C THR A 65 1.69 -9.23 -8.85
N TYR A 66 0.46 -8.90 -9.23
CA TYR A 66 -0.73 -9.64 -8.81
C TYR A 66 -0.70 -11.09 -9.33
N ILE A 67 -0.39 -11.29 -10.62
CA ILE A 67 -0.23 -12.63 -11.21
C ILE A 67 0.88 -13.43 -10.50
N GLY A 68 1.99 -12.78 -10.14
CA GLY A 68 3.08 -13.39 -9.38
C GLY A 68 2.72 -13.75 -7.94
N GLY A 69 1.52 -13.40 -7.48
CA GLY A 69 0.97 -13.87 -6.21
C GLY A 69 0.80 -12.79 -5.14
N PHE A 70 0.86 -11.50 -5.47
CA PHE A 70 0.41 -10.45 -4.55
C PHE A 70 -1.12 -10.40 -4.50
N ASP A 71 -1.69 -9.92 -3.40
CA ASP A 71 -3.14 -9.95 -3.18
C ASP A 71 -3.82 -8.64 -3.56
N LEU A 72 -3.08 -7.53 -3.49
CA LEU A 72 -3.63 -6.17 -3.54
C LEU A 72 -2.67 -5.23 -4.29
N THR A 73 -3.20 -4.15 -4.87
CA THR A 73 -2.41 -3.05 -5.47
C THR A 73 -2.91 -1.68 -5.01
N SER A 74 -2.05 -0.68 -5.06
CA SER A 74 -2.44 0.73 -4.92
C SER A 74 -2.89 1.40 -6.21
N ASN A 75 -2.70 0.74 -7.36
CA ASN A 75 -2.98 1.33 -8.66
C ASN A 75 -4.47 1.20 -9.03
N VAL A 76 -5.20 2.30 -8.96
CA VAL A 76 -6.63 2.37 -9.28
C VAL A 76 -6.90 2.01 -10.74
N GLN A 77 -6.02 2.38 -11.67
CA GLN A 77 -6.17 2.05 -13.08
C GLN A 77 -6.05 0.54 -13.31
N ALA A 78 -5.14 -0.14 -12.59
CA ALA A 78 -5.02 -1.59 -12.63
C ALA A 78 -6.26 -2.29 -12.06
N GLY A 79 -6.84 -1.73 -10.99
CA GLY A 79 -8.12 -2.19 -10.45
C GLY A 79 -9.27 -2.03 -11.43
N PHE A 80 -9.35 -0.89 -12.11
CA PHE A 80 -10.39 -0.62 -13.10
C PHE A 80 -10.28 -1.54 -14.33
N LEU A 81 -9.08 -1.71 -14.89
CA LEU A 81 -8.87 -2.48 -16.13
C LEU A 81 -8.82 -3.99 -15.92
N PHE A 82 -8.25 -4.45 -14.81
CA PHE A 82 -7.96 -5.88 -14.58
C PHE A 82 -8.71 -6.47 -13.38
N GLY A 83 -9.56 -5.70 -12.70
CA GLY A 83 -10.33 -6.17 -11.55
C GLY A 83 -9.47 -6.52 -10.33
N ILE A 84 -8.23 -6.00 -10.26
CA ILE A 84 -7.31 -6.29 -9.15
C ILE A 84 -7.80 -5.54 -7.90
N PRO A 85 -7.91 -6.19 -6.73
CA PRO A 85 -8.30 -5.53 -5.50
C PRO A 85 -7.39 -4.33 -5.17
N VAL A 86 -8.00 -3.15 -5.06
CA VAL A 86 -7.29 -1.91 -4.79
C VAL A 86 -7.33 -1.59 -3.30
N VAL A 87 -6.16 -1.34 -2.70
CA VAL A 87 -6.03 -0.85 -1.33
C VAL A 87 -5.06 0.31 -1.30
N GLY A 88 -5.49 1.39 -0.65
CA GLY A 88 -4.68 2.57 -0.38
C GLY A 88 -4.72 2.88 1.10
N THR A 89 -3.63 3.45 1.62
CA THR A 89 -3.66 4.11 2.93
C THR A 89 -3.57 5.63 2.71
N MET A 90 -3.83 6.38 3.78
CA MET A 90 -3.54 7.81 3.80
C MET A 90 -2.07 8.08 3.41
N ALA A 91 -1.80 9.30 2.94
CA ALA A 91 -0.46 9.77 2.59
C ALA A 91 0.11 10.68 3.69
N HIS A 92 1.43 10.78 3.79
CA HIS A 92 2.09 11.69 4.73
C HIS A 92 1.72 13.15 4.50
N SER A 93 1.65 13.56 3.23
CA SER A 93 1.34 14.92 2.83
C SER A 93 0.03 15.43 3.41
N TYR A 94 -0.95 14.54 3.56
CA TYR A 94 -2.23 14.84 4.19
C TYR A 94 -2.06 15.10 5.69
N VAL A 95 -1.27 14.29 6.41
CA VAL A 95 -1.05 14.52 7.85
C VAL A 95 -0.25 15.81 8.08
N THR A 96 0.76 16.07 7.25
CA THR A 96 1.63 17.25 7.37
C THR A 96 0.99 18.56 6.89
N SER A 97 -0.16 18.52 6.21
CA SER A 97 -0.84 19.74 5.78
C SER A 97 -1.59 20.45 6.90
N PHE A 98 -1.79 19.79 8.05
CA PHE A 98 -2.48 20.37 9.20
C PHE A 98 -1.48 20.98 10.18
N SER A 99 -1.76 22.21 10.61
CA SER A 99 -0.90 22.96 11.52
C SER A 99 -1.33 22.79 12.99
N SER A 100 -2.60 22.45 13.23
CA SER A 100 -3.16 22.23 14.55
C SER A 100 -4.22 21.12 14.57
N LEU A 101 -4.50 20.56 15.75
CA LEU A 101 -5.55 19.57 15.94
C LEU A 101 -6.96 20.14 15.65
N GLU A 102 -7.16 21.43 15.93
CA GLU A 102 -8.42 22.13 15.66
C GLU A 102 -8.74 22.19 14.16
N GLU A 103 -7.72 22.40 13.33
CA GLU A 103 -7.86 22.42 11.87
C GLU A 103 -8.28 21.04 11.33
N LEU A 104 -7.70 19.98 11.90
CA LEU A 104 -8.05 18.60 11.58
C LEU A 104 -9.49 18.27 11.99
N LEU A 105 -9.91 18.65 13.20
CA LEU A 105 -11.29 18.46 13.70
C LEU A 105 -12.31 19.26 12.89
N ALA A 106 -11.97 20.49 12.49
CA ALA A 106 -12.79 21.33 11.63
C ALA A 106 -12.90 20.80 10.19
N SER A 107 -11.94 19.99 9.73
CA SER A 107 -12.04 19.29 8.44
C SER A 107 -12.99 18.09 8.51
N ASN A 108 -13.01 17.38 9.65
CA ASN A 108 -13.88 16.23 9.87
C ASN A 108 -15.35 16.63 10.05
N SER A 109 -15.62 17.75 10.72
CA SER A 109 -16.98 18.26 10.91
C SER A 109 -17.65 18.72 9.61
N ARG A 110 -16.87 18.98 8.56
CA ARG A 110 -17.37 19.31 7.21
C ARG A 110 -17.78 18.09 6.37
N GLY A 111 -17.76 16.88 6.95
CA GLY A 111 -18.28 15.66 6.31
C GLY A 111 -17.44 15.11 5.16
N ILE A 112 -16.18 15.56 5.03
CA ILE A 112 -15.29 15.18 3.91
C ILE A 112 -14.55 13.84 4.19
N MET A 113 -14.59 13.31 5.42
CA MET A 113 -13.85 12.10 5.77
C MET A 113 -14.76 10.87 5.93
N PHE A 114 -14.69 9.97 4.95
CA PHE A 114 -15.37 8.68 4.97
C PHE A 114 -14.96 7.86 6.22
N PRO A 115 -15.92 7.33 7.01
CA PRO A 115 -15.63 6.58 8.24
C PRO A 115 -15.14 5.13 7.99
N LEU A 116 -15.02 4.68 6.75
CA LEU A 116 -14.91 3.26 6.41
C LEU A 116 -13.50 2.72 6.15
N CYS A 117 -12.47 3.57 6.08
CA CYS A 117 -11.11 3.09 5.80
C CYS A 117 -10.02 3.90 6.54
N LEU A 118 -10.24 4.15 7.83
CA LEU A 118 -9.23 4.76 8.70
C LEU A 118 -8.15 3.74 9.07
N THR A 119 -7.37 3.33 8.07
CA THR A 119 -6.02 2.82 8.32
C THR A 119 -5.17 4.06 8.60
N TRP A 120 -5.15 4.50 9.86
CA TRP A 120 -4.32 5.63 10.26
C TRP A 120 -2.87 5.30 9.93
N LEU A 121 -2.31 6.15 9.12
CA LEU A 121 -0.95 6.05 8.69
C LEU A 121 -0.07 6.57 9.85
N ILE A 122 0.29 5.70 10.80
CA ILE A 122 1.36 6.00 11.75
C ILE A 122 2.70 5.84 11.04
N SER A 123 2.97 6.68 10.05
CA SER A 123 4.31 6.70 9.52
C SER A 123 5.21 7.43 10.50
N VAL A 124 6.13 6.65 11.05
CA VAL A 124 7.14 7.06 12.01
C VAL A 124 8.28 7.85 11.34
N ASN A 125 8.03 8.51 10.20
CA ASN A 125 9.04 9.35 9.55
C ASN A 125 8.45 10.64 9.00
N CYS A 126 8.28 11.59 9.92
CA CYS A 126 8.71 12.96 9.72
C CYS A 126 9.16 13.47 11.09
N LEU A 127 10.48 13.65 11.24
CA LEU A 127 11.19 14.43 12.27
C LEU A 127 10.49 14.62 13.64
N TYR A 128 11.03 13.97 14.68
CA TYR A 128 10.58 14.02 16.08
C TYR A 128 9.16 13.50 16.32
N ILE A 129 9.06 12.25 16.80
CA ILE A 129 8.53 11.93 18.12
C ILE A 129 8.56 10.40 18.23
N TYR A 130 9.60 9.94 18.93
CA TYR A 130 9.66 8.66 19.61
C TYR A 130 8.30 8.30 20.18
N PHE A 131 7.70 7.18 19.75
CA PHE A 131 6.73 6.33 20.48
C PHE A 131 5.46 6.97 21.11
N SER A 132 5.36 8.29 21.22
CA SER A 132 4.53 9.00 22.19
C SER A 132 3.46 9.88 21.55
N SER A 133 3.51 10.21 20.26
CA SER A 133 2.44 10.98 19.61
C SER A 133 1.59 10.10 18.70
N GLY A 134 2.17 9.46 17.68
CA GLY A 134 1.39 8.75 16.65
C GLY A 134 0.56 7.58 17.16
N LEU A 135 1.14 6.72 18.01
CA LEU A 135 0.44 5.55 18.54
C LEU A 135 -0.59 5.91 19.61
N LEU A 136 -0.27 6.84 20.51
CA LEU A 136 -1.22 7.30 21.53
C LEU A 136 -2.40 8.06 20.89
N ASN A 137 -2.14 8.92 19.91
CA ASN A 137 -3.19 9.60 19.16
C ASN A 137 -4.09 8.60 18.42
N PHE A 138 -3.50 7.56 17.81
CA PHE A 138 -4.29 6.49 17.20
C PHE A 138 -5.14 5.76 18.23
N CYS A 139 -4.59 5.38 19.39
CA CYS A 139 -5.37 4.69 20.43
C CYS A 139 -6.52 5.57 20.94
N ALA A 140 -6.29 6.86 21.17
CA ALA A 140 -7.34 7.79 21.60
C ALA A 140 -8.48 7.88 20.57
N VAL A 141 -8.16 8.03 19.28
CA VAL A 141 -9.17 8.09 18.22
C VAL A 141 -9.85 6.73 18.02
N ALA A 142 -9.09 5.64 18.11
CA ALA A 142 -9.60 4.27 17.98
C ALA A 142 -10.63 3.95 19.07
N LEU A 143 -10.39 4.36 20.33
CA LEU A 143 -11.32 4.17 21.44
C LEU A 143 -12.62 4.94 21.21
N VAL A 144 -12.54 6.22 20.82
CA VAL A 144 -13.73 7.02 20.48
C VAL A 144 -14.51 6.42 19.32
N LEU A 145 -13.82 5.90 18.30
CA LEU A 145 -14.47 5.21 17.17
C LEU A 145 -15.16 3.93 17.62
N CYS A 146 -14.56 3.16 18.53
CA CYS A 146 -15.19 1.98 19.12
C CYS A 146 -16.46 2.35 19.91
N GLU A 147 -16.45 3.43 20.69
CA GLU A 147 -17.65 3.94 21.38
C GLU A 147 -18.76 4.34 20.40
N LEU A 148 -18.39 4.84 19.22
CA LEU A 148 -19.32 5.17 18.12
C LEU A 148 -19.74 3.95 17.28
N GLY A 149 -19.28 2.74 17.62
CA GLY A 149 -19.63 1.48 16.93
C GLY A 149 -18.79 1.16 15.69
N TYR A 150 -17.70 1.90 15.45
CA TYR A 150 -16.77 1.66 14.34
C TYR A 150 -15.56 0.83 14.79
N GLN A 151 -15.04 -0.02 13.89
CA GLN A 151 -13.85 -0.82 14.17
C GLN A 151 -12.61 -0.27 13.47
N PRO A 152 -11.54 0.08 14.23
CA PRO A 152 -10.27 0.50 13.64
C PRO A 152 -9.55 -0.69 12.96
N VAL A 153 -9.01 -0.47 11.76
CA VAL A 153 -8.44 -1.55 10.93
C VAL A 153 -6.97 -1.82 11.25
N GLY A 154 -6.17 -0.77 11.44
CA GLY A 154 -4.74 -0.93 11.74
C GLY A 154 -3.90 0.30 11.47
N VAL A 155 -2.58 0.10 11.58
CA VAL A 155 -1.56 1.16 11.49
C VAL A 155 -0.47 0.77 10.49
N ARG A 156 0.10 1.76 9.81
CA ARG A 156 1.16 1.56 8.80
C ARG A 156 2.48 2.15 9.25
N LEU A 157 3.51 1.32 9.42
CA LEU A 157 4.89 1.72 9.75
C LEU A 157 5.74 1.78 8.46
N ASP A 158 6.50 2.86 8.26
CA ASP A 158 7.27 3.09 7.02
C ASP A 158 8.78 3.31 7.30
N SER A 159 9.22 3.27 8.57
CA SER A 159 10.58 3.63 8.95
C SER A 159 11.04 3.07 10.29
N GLY A 160 12.36 3.01 10.48
CA GLY A 160 13.00 2.47 11.68
C GLY A 160 13.08 0.95 11.68
N ASP A 161 13.26 0.35 12.87
CA ASP A 161 13.31 -1.10 13.03
C ASP A 161 11.89 -1.67 13.09
N LEU A 162 11.36 -2.06 11.93
CA LEU A 162 9.99 -2.56 11.77
C LEU A 162 9.72 -3.82 12.61
N CYS A 163 10.72 -4.66 12.84
CA CYS A 163 10.58 -5.88 13.64
C CYS A 163 10.30 -5.54 15.11
N LYS A 164 11.13 -4.65 15.69
CA LYS A 164 10.93 -4.20 17.07
C LYS A 164 9.66 -3.37 17.23
N GLN A 165 9.42 -2.44 16.30
CA GLN A 165 8.25 -1.57 16.36
C GLN A 165 6.94 -2.35 16.24
N SER A 166 6.84 -3.34 15.34
CA SER A 166 5.63 -4.15 15.19
C SER A 166 5.28 -4.92 16.47
N THR A 167 6.30 -5.47 17.15
CA THR A 167 6.13 -6.16 18.43
C THR A 167 5.67 -5.20 19.54
N ALA A 168 6.28 -4.01 19.62
CA ALA A 168 5.93 -3.00 20.61
C ALA A 168 4.51 -2.44 20.39
N VAL A 169 4.12 -2.16 19.14
CA VAL A 169 2.76 -1.73 18.77
C VAL A 169 1.74 -2.81 19.15
N ARG A 170 2.03 -4.08 18.85
CA ARG A 170 1.14 -5.19 19.21
C ARG A 170 0.94 -5.30 20.73
N ARG A 171 1.99 -5.06 21.52
CA ARG A 171 1.89 -5.04 22.99
C ARG A 171 0.94 -3.95 23.48
N VAL A 172 1.06 -2.74 22.94
CA VAL A 172 0.17 -1.61 23.30
C VAL A 172 -1.29 -1.92 22.92
N PHE A 173 -1.53 -2.49 21.73
CA PHE A 173 -2.88 -2.90 21.34
C PHE A 173 -3.47 -3.97 22.26
N GLY A 174 -2.66 -4.92 22.75
CA GLY A 174 -3.10 -5.89 23.76
C GLY A 174 -3.59 -5.21 25.03
N LEU A 175 -2.80 -4.26 25.56
CA LEU A 175 -3.15 -3.51 26.76
C LEU A 175 -4.44 -2.67 26.60
N CYS A 176 -4.66 -2.08 25.42
CA CYS A 176 -5.88 -1.30 25.15
C CYS A 176 -7.12 -2.18 24.91
N SER A 177 -6.96 -3.44 24.48
CA SER A 177 -8.09 -4.34 24.24
C SER A 177 -8.62 -5.05 25.49
N GLU A 178 -7.84 -5.03 26.58
CA GLU A 178 -8.25 -5.60 27.88
C GLU A 178 -9.12 -4.64 28.71
N GLN A 179 -9.37 -3.42 28.22
CA GLN A 179 -10.22 -2.39 28.83
C GLN A 179 -11.57 -2.31 28.12
#